data_AF-A0A1H1LF70-F1
#
_entry.id   AF-A0A1H1LF70-F1
#
_cell.length_a   1.000
_cell.length_b   1.000
_cell.length_c   1.000
_cell.angle_alpha   90.00
_cell.angle_beta   90.00
_cell.angle_gamma   90.00
#
_symmetry.space_group_name_H-M   'P 1'
#
loop_
_entity.id
_entity.type
_entity.pdbx_description
1 polymer ?
#
loop_
_entity_poly.entity_id
_entity_poly.type
_entity_poly.pdbx_seq_one_letter_code
_entity_poly.pdbx_strand_id
1 'polypeptide(L)'
;MKTLKHTKNQNTMSRIAQTLLVVAMLFIASDIYGQNSEVEFEVYTKSAAKASQYLLGDDVALRDCASVHCEKLTTLKIGTNVRLLAKSETPQTINGITSRFYKIKMGPQVGWIWGGLISQKTMTSQINPEIKFVFGEAGVDFKGYKRFQIRAVRNGVEIDKIFVKSETLRHELVSLMDKKDNKYGTDVINLCQDNGDGCDVGDSKSFIVFKDNKLMQTTTLIALEKVKTDKEFYAFSCEFENE
;
A
#
# COMPACT_ATOMS: atom_id res chain seq x y z
N MET A 1 -52.53 -58.80 -29.08
CA MET A 1 -52.17 -58.09 -27.83
C MET A 1 -50.72 -58.43 -27.47
N LYS A 2 -49.75 -57.57 -27.83
CA LYS A 2 -48.33 -57.72 -27.46
C LYS A 2 -47.93 -56.44 -26.71
N THR A 3 -47.63 -56.59 -25.43
CA THR A 3 -47.21 -55.51 -24.53
C THR A 3 -45.75 -55.12 -24.80
N LEU A 4 -45.51 -53.86 -25.14
CA LEU A 4 -44.19 -53.23 -25.14
C LEU A 4 -43.78 -52.93 -23.70
N LYS A 5 -42.71 -53.58 -23.20
CA LYS A 5 -42.05 -53.19 -21.95
C LYS A 5 -41.14 -52.00 -22.24
N HIS A 6 -41.43 -50.86 -21.62
CA HIS A 6 -40.53 -49.72 -21.55
C HIS A 6 -39.40 -50.04 -20.55
N THR A 7 -38.18 -50.26 -21.04
CA THR A 7 -36.99 -50.32 -20.17
C THR A 7 -36.42 -48.91 -20.05
N LYS A 8 -36.59 -48.30 -18.88
CA LYS A 8 -35.97 -47.02 -18.53
C LYS A 8 -34.51 -47.31 -18.15
N ASN A 9 -33.57 -47.00 -19.03
CA ASN A 9 -32.14 -47.18 -18.74
C ASN A 9 -31.67 -46.04 -17.83
N GLN A 10 -31.52 -46.33 -16.54
CA GLN A 10 -31.07 -45.37 -15.54
C GLN A 10 -29.55 -45.48 -15.43
N ASN A 11 -28.84 -44.65 -16.18
CA ASN A 11 -27.38 -44.55 -16.15
C ASN A 11 -26.92 -44.13 -14.74
N THR A 12 -26.57 -45.10 -13.91
CA THR A 12 -25.86 -44.86 -12.66
C THR A 12 -24.39 -44.66 -13.00
N MET A 13 -23.95 -43.41 -12.92
CA MET A 13 -22.54 -43.05 -13.11
C MET A 13 -21.69 -43.81 -12.07
N SER A 14 -20.64 -44.49 -12.52
CA SER A 14 -19.74 -45.28 -11.65
C SER A 14 -19.20 -44.41 -10.51
N ARG A 15 -19.11 -44.98 -9.30
CA ARG A 15 -18.54 -44.30 -8.11
C ARG A 15 -17.16 -43.72 -8.38
N ILE A 16 -16.35 -44.39 -9.21
CA ILE A 16 -15.01 -43.92 -9.62
C ILE A 16 -15.09 -42.63 -10.43
N ALA A 17 -16.06 -42.53 -11.34
CA ALA A 17 -16.28 -41.33 -12.13
C ALA A 17 -16.78 -40.17 -11.25
N GLN A 18 -17.60 -40.44 -10.23
CA GLN A 18 -18.03 -39.44 -9.26
C GLN A 18 -16.85 -38.93 -8.40
N THR A 19 -15.96 -39.82 -7.94
CA THR A 19 -14.79 -39.42 -7.14
C THR A 19 -13.82 -38.57 -7.95
N LEU A 20 -13.56 -38.93 -9.22
CA LEU A 20 -12.72 -38.13 -10.12
C LEU A 20 -13.30 -36.74 -10.37
N LEU A 21 -14.63 -36.63 -10.48
CA LEU A 21 -15.31 -35.36 -10.72
C LEU A 21 -15.27 -34.44 -9.49
N VAL A 22 -15.37 -34.99 -8.27
CA VAL A 22 -15.19 -34.24 -7.01
C VAL A 22 -13.75 -33.77 -6.84
N VAL A 23 -12.76 -34.62 -7.15
CA VAL A 23 -11.34 -34.23 -7.09
C VAL A 23 -11.03 -33.13 -8.11
N ALA A 24 -11.55 -33.23 -9.34
CA ALA A 24 -11.42 -32.19 -10.35
C ALA A 24 -12.06 -30.86 -9.92
N MET A 25 -13.24 -30.89 -9.29
CA MET A 25 -13.88 -29.68 -8.72
C MET A 25 -13.06 -29.06 -7.57
N LEU A 26 -12.42 -29.87 -6.73
CA LEU A 26 -11.54 -29.38 -5.66
C LEU A 26 -10.26 -28.71 -6.23
N PHE A 27 -9.71 -29.21 -7.33
CA PHE A 27 -8.59 -28.57 -8.03
C PHE A 27 -9.00 -27.26 -8.73
N ILE A 28 -10.22 -27.16 -9.27
CA ILE A 28 -10.72 -25.91 -9.86
C ILE A 28 -11.03 -24.87 -8.77
N ALA A 29 -11.47 -25.30 -7.57
CA ALA A 29 -11.78 -24.40 -6.46
C ALA A 29 -10.54 -23.77 -5.81
N SER A 30 -9.35 -24.39 -5.91
CA SER A 30 -8.12 -23.79 -5.39
C SER A 30 -7.66 -22.56 -6.19
N ASP A 31 -8.01 -22.48 -7.48
CA ASP A 31 -7.63 -21.35 -8.33
C ASP A 31 -8.56 -20.13 -8.18
N ILE A 32 -9.70 -20.29 -7.48
CA ILE A 32 -10.68 -19.21 -7.26
C ILE A 32 -10.30 -18.34 -6.05
N TYR A 33 -9.38 -18.80 -5.19
CA TYR A 33 -8.81 -17.99 -4.11
C TYR A 33 -7.63 -17.16 -4.63
N GLY A 34 -7.90 -16.05 -5.32
CA GLY A 34 -6.81 -15.22 -5.81
C GLY A 34 -7.17 -13.96 -6.59
N GLN A 35 -8.26 -13.24 -6.26
CA GLN A 35 -8.42 -11.86 -6.74
C GLN A 35 -7.50 -10.86 -6.00
N ASN A 36 -6.29 -11.26 -5.61
CA ASN A 36 -5.30 -10.32 -5.08
C ASN A 36 -4.54 -9.72 -6.26
N SER A 37 -4.85 -8.46 -6.56
CA SER A 37 -4.09 -7.65 -7.51
C SER A 37 -2.61 -7.65 -7.14
N GLU A 38 -1.73 -7.95 -8.11
CA GLU A 38 -0.29 -7.85 -7.93
C GLU A 38 0.11 -6.39 -7.62
N VAL A 39 0.99 -6.19 -6.64
CA VAL A 39 1.69 -4.92 -6.47
C VAL A 39 2.79 -4.85 -7.52
N GLU A 40 2.51 -4.10 -8.58
CA GLU A 40 3.36 -4.00 -9.76
C GLU A 40 3.89 -2.58 -9.96
N PHE A 41 5.15 -2.52 -10.41
CA PHE A 41 5.84 -1.29 -10.80
C PHE A 41 6.29 -1.38 -12.26
N GLU A 42 6.17 -0.26 -12.95
CA GLU A 42 6.74 -0.07 -14.27
C GLU A 42 8.27 0.06 -14.21
N VAL A 43 8.92 -0.51 -15.22
CA VAL A 43 10.37 -0.49 -15.37
C VAL A 43 10.73 0.36 -16.57
N TYR A 44 11.60 1.35 -16.38
CA TYR A 44 12.03 2.23 -17.47
C TYR A 44 13.53 2.11 -17.72
N THR A 45 13.89 1.51 -18.85
CA THR A 45 15.30 1.37 -19.26
C THR A 45 15.90 2.67 -19.80
N LYS A 46 15.05 3.58 -20.29
CA LYS A 46 15.46 4.82 -20.97
C LYS A 46 15.30 6.10 -20.15
N SER A 47 14.60 6.07 -19.00
CA SER A 47 14.36 7.25 -18.18
C SER A 47 14.66 6.97 -16.70
N ALA A 48 15.73 7.55 -16.19
CA ALA A 48 16.11 7.41 -14.79
C ALA A 48 15.07 8.01 -13.84
N ALA A 49 14.47 9.15 -14.22
CA ALA A 49 13.44 9.81 -13.42
C ALA A 49 12.18 8.95 -13.27
N LYS A 50 11.69 8.35 -14.37
CA LYS A 50 10.50 7.48 -14.33
C LYS A 50 10.76 6.13 -13.64
N ALA A 51 12.00 5.63 -13.72
CA ALA A 51 12.40 4.40 -13.04
C ALA A 51 12.70 4.60 -11.53
N SER A 52 12.68 5.84 -11.04
CA SER A 52 13.03 6.15 -9.66
C SER A 52 11.87 5.81 -8.73
N GLN A 53 12.15 4.98 -7.72
CA GLN A 53 11.21 4.60 -6.68
C GLN A 53 11.86 4.71 -5.30
N TYR A 54 11.04 4.79 -4.26
CA TYR A 54 11.50 4.82 -2.87
C TYR A 54 11.13 3.52 -2.15
N LEU A 55 11.98 3.10 -1.21
CA LEU A 55 11.70 1.91 -0.40
C LEU A 55 10.67 2.19 0.70
N LEU A 56 9.74 1.27 0.87
CA LEU A 56 8.73 1.22 1.94
C LEU A 56 9.20 0.36 3.13
N GLY A 57 9.90 -0.73 2.82
CA GLY A 57 10.48 -1.62 3.83
C GLY A 57 11.62 -0.96 4.59
N ASP A 58 11.77 -1.32 5.85
CA ASP A 58 13.02 -1.10 6.57
C ASP A 58 13.91 -2.33 6.40
N ASP A 59 15.22 -2.14 6.48
CA ASP A 59 16.23 -3.20 6.29
C ASP A 59 15.98 -4.13 5.08
N VAL A 60 15.73 -3.54 3.91
CA VAL A 60 15.45 -4.29 2.67
C VAL A 60 16.69 -5.03 2.20
N ALA A 61 16.63 -6.37 2.16
CA ALA A 61 17.71 -7.20 1.66
C ALA A 61 17.90 -7.03 0.14
N LEU A 62 19.06 -6.52 -0.28
CA LEU A 62 19.50 -6.54 -1.67
C LEU A 62 20.16 -7.89 -1.96
N ARG A 63 19.71 -8.58 -3.00
CA ARG A 63 20.14 -9.94 -3.32
C ARG A 63 20.79 -10.07 -4.69
N ASP A 64 21.58 -11.11 -4.88
CA ASP A 64 22.25 -11.41 -6.15
C ASP A 64 21.30 -12.00 -7.21
N CYS A 65 20.22 -12.68 -6.79
CA CYS A 65 19.13 -13.15 -7.65
C CYS A 65 17.72 -12.84 -7.11
N ALA A 66 16.72 -13.04 -7.96
CA ALA A 66 15.30 -12.72 -7.76
C ALA A 66 14.56 -13.71 -6.85
N SER A 67 15.06 -13.99 -5.65
CA SER A 67 14.42 -14.88 -4.68
C SER A 67 14.87 -14.58 -3.25
N VAL A 68 14.01 -14.87 -2.26
CA VAL A 68 14.35 -14.77 -0.83
C VAL A 68 15.45 -15.75 -0.37
N HIS A 69 15.71 -16.78 -1.16
CA HIS A 69 16.75 -17.78 -0.89
C HIS A 69 18.13 -17.41 -1.45
N CYS A 70 18.20 -16.35 -2.26
CA CYS A 70 19.43 -15.84 -2.87
C CYS A 70 20.36 -15.18 -1.84
N GLU A 71 21.64 -15.03 -2.15
CA GLU A 71 22.61 -14.40 -1.24
C GLU A 71 22.22 -12.95 -0.97
N LYS A 72 22.28 -12.53 0.31
CA LYS A 72 22.07 -11.13 0.69
C LYS A 72 23.38 -10.38 0.52
N LEU A 73 23.46 -9.53 -0.51
CA LEU A 73 24.60 -8.67 -0.80
C LEU A 73 24.76 -7.55 0.25
N THR A 74 23.64 -6.92 0.62
CA THR A 74 23.61 -5.86 1.64
C THR A 74 22.16 -5.60 2.09
N THR A 75 21.99 -4.64 2.99
CA THR A 75 20.70 -4.16 3.50
C THR A 75 20.52 -2.68 3.15
N LEU A 76 19.35 -2.32 2.64
CA LEU A 76 18.97 -0.96 2.25
C LEU A 76 17.98 -0.38 3.25
N LYS A 77 18.16 0.88 3.60
CA LYS A 77 17.28 1.60 4.54
C LYS A 77 15.97 2.01 3.89
N ILE A 78 14.93 2.18 4.70
CA ILE A 78 13.66 2.77 4.25
C ILE A 78 13.86 4.14 3.58
N GLY A 79 13.03 4.51 2.61
CA GLY A 79 13.11 5.80 1.94
C GLY A 79 14.37 5.97 1.07
N THR A 80 15.16 4.91 0.85
CA THR A 80 16.24 4.91 -0.13
C THR A 80 15.66 5.06 -1.53
N ASN A 81 16.24 5.97 -2.32
CA ASN A 81 15.89 6.11 -3.74
C ASN A 81 16.62 5.06 -4.56
N VAL A 82 15.87 4.27 -5.34
CA VAL A 82 16.40 3.21 -6.19
C VAL A 82 15.88 3.37 -7.61
N ARG A 83 16.65 2.87 -8.58
CA ARG A 83 16.22 2.83 -9.98
C ARG A 83 15.84 1.41 -10.38
N LEU A 84 14.60 1.18 -10.82
CA LEU A 84 14.15 -0.12 -11.31
C LEU A 84 14.68 -0.38 -12.73
N LEU A 85 15.33 -1.52 -12.94
CA LEU A 85 15.98 -1.92 -14.20
C LEU A 85 15.29 -3.08 -14.92
N ALA A 86 14.73 -4.02 -14.15
CA ALA A 86 14.03 -5.20 -14.63
C ALA A 86 13.10 -5.72 -13.52
N LYS A 87 12.20 -6.63 -13.87
CA LYS A 87 11.38 -7.41 -12.94
C LYS A 87 11.46 -8.89 -13.27
N SER A 88 11.32 -9.75 -12.27
CA SER A 88 11.25 -11.21 -12.46
C SER A 88 10.02 -11.58 -13.27
N GLU A 89 10.05 -12.72 -13.95
CA GLU A 89 8.91 -13.17 -14.76
C GLU A 89 7.72 -13.51 -13.86
N THR A 90 7.97 -14.29 -12.81
CA THR A 90 6.95 -14.76 -11.87
C THR A 90 6.88 -13.89 -10.61
N PRO A 91 5.67 -13.58 -10.11
CA PRO A 91 5.49 -12.96 -8.81
C PRO A 91 5.73 -13.96 -7.67
N GLN A 92 5.96 -13.43 -6.47
CA GLN A 92 5.98 -14.20 -5.22
C GLN A 92 5.03 -13.55 -4.20
N THR A 93 4.32 -14.39 -3.45
CA THR A 93 3.45 -13.94 -2.36
C THR A 93 4.17 -14.06 -1.03
N ILE A 94 4.33 -12.93 -0.33
CA ILE A 94 4.96 -12.86 1.00
C ILE A 94 4.06 -12.01 1.89
N ASN A 95 3.71 -12.52 3.08
CA ASN A 95 2.82 -11.86 4.04
C ASN A 95 1.48 -11.41 3.43
N GLY A 96 0.94 -12.16 2.46
CA GLY A 96 -0.32 -11.86 1.79
C GLY A 96 -0.24 -10.80 0.68
N ILE A 97 0.93 -10.23 0.41
CA ILE A 97 1.16 -9.34 -0.74
C ILE A 97 1.76 -10.17 -1.86
N THR A 98 1.23 -10.05 -3.07
CA THR A 98 1.79 -10.67 -4.28
C THR A 98 2.57 -9.61 -5.07
N SER A 99 3.86 -9.83 -5.30
CA SER A 99 4.70 -8.92 -6.07
C SER A 99 5.91 -9.63 -6.68
N ARG A 100 6.42 -9.09 -7.79
CA ARG A 100 7.66 -9.57 -8.42
C ARG A 100 8.91 -9.08 -7.69
N PHE A 101 10.03 -9.71 -7.98
CA PHE A 101 11.35 -9.16 -7.64
C PHE A 101 11.75 -8.12 -8.69
N TYR A 102 12.37 -7.05 -8.24
CA TYR A 102 12.84 -5.98 -9.10
C TYR A 102 14.35 -5.88 -9.02
N LYS A 103 15.00 -5.87 -10.19
CA LYS A 103 16.42 -5.55 -10.29
C LYS A 103 16.56 -4.05 -10.14
N ILE A 104 17.33 -3.61 -9.16
CA ILE A 104 17.51 -2.19 -8.86
C ILE A 104 18.96 -1.76 -9.02
N LYS A 105 19.15 -0.46 -9.21
CA LYS A 105 20.46 0.20 -9.15
C LYS A 105 20.42 1.34 -8.14
N MET A 106 21.44 1.40 -7.29
CA MET A 106 21.69 2.46 -6.33
C MET A 106 23.20 2.77 -6.33
N GLY A 107 23.58 3.91 -6.92
CA GLY A 107 25.00 4.22 -7.15
C GLY A 107 25.70 3.10 -7.95
N PRO A 108 26.81 2.51 -7.43
CA PRO A 108 27.48 1.39 -8.08
C PRO A 108 26.80 0.03 -7.83
N GLN A 109 25.92 -0.07 -6.82
CA GLN A 109 25.33 -1.33 -6.41
C GLN A 109 24.16 -1.71 -7.33
N VAL A 110 24.10 -3.00 -7.68
CA VAL A 110 23.02 -3.60 -8.47
C VAL A 110 22.65 -4.93 -7.83
N GLY A 111 21.36 -5.20 -7.72
CA GLY A 111 20.85 -6.46 -7.18
C GLY A 111 19.34 -6.50 -7.27
N TRP A 112 18.72 -7.46 -6.59
CA TRP A 112 17.29 -7.71 -6.60
C TRP A 112 16.66 -7.45 -5.24
N ILE A 113 15.49 -6.83 -5.23
CA ILE A 113 14.66 -6.65 -4.04
C ILE A 113 13.24 -7.16 -4.34
N TRP A 114 12.51 -7.60 -3.32
CA TRP A 114 11.11 -7.98 -3.49
C TRP A 114 10.21 -6.73 -3.55
N GLY A 115 9.30 -6.69 -4.52
CA GLY A 115 8.53 -5.48 -4.86
C GLY A 115 7.54 -5.04 -3.79
N GLY A 116 7.08 -5.93 -2.90
CA GLY A 116 6.25 -5.56 -1.75
C GLY A 116 6.96 -4.66 -0.72
N LEU A 117 8.27 -4.42 -0.87
CA LEU A 117 9.06 -3.48 -0.06
C LEU A 117 9.32 -2.14 -0.77
N ILE A 118 8.77 -1.93 -1.96
CA ILE A 118 8.83 -0.68 -2.72
C ILE A 118 7.57 0.14 -2.43
N SER A 119 7.72 1.45 -2.28
CA SER A 119 6.60 2.35 -2.03
C SER A 119 5.73 2.50 -3.26
N GLN A 120 4.45 2.19 -3.15
CA GLN A 120 3.45 2.39 -4.22
C GLN A 120 3.15 3.86 -4.44
N LYS A 121 3.29 4.69 -3.40
CA LYS A 121 3.23 6.16 -3.53
C LYS A 121 4.20 6.82 -2.57
N THR A 122 4.90 7.84 -3.05
CA THR A 122 5.78 8.65 -2.21
C THR A 122 5.36 10.10 -2.31
N MET A 123 5.16 10.73 -1.17
CA MET A 123 4.84 12.15 -1.06
C MET A 123 5.94 12.83 -0.24
N THR A 124 6.29 14.06 -0.58
CA THR A 124 7.25 14.85 0.19
C THR A 124 6.47 15.87 1.01
N SER A 125 6.76 15.97 2.30
CA SER A 125 6.08 16.92 3.21
C SER A 125 6.18 18.36 2.69
N GLN A 126 5.06 19.08 2.78
CA GLN A 126 4.96 20.50 2.42
C GLN A 126 5.52 21.41 3.52
N ILE A 127 5.60 20.89 4.75
CA ILE A 127 6.07 21.63 5.93
C ILE A 127 7.58 21.42 6.15
N ASN A 128 8.07 20.19 5.99
CA ASN A 128 9.49 19.84 6.10
C ASN A 128 9.91 18.90 4.95
N PRO A 129 10.53 19.43 3.87
CA PRO A 129 10.91 18.65 2.69
C PRO A 129 11.89 17.49 2.93
N GLU A 130 12.54 17.42 4.09
CA GLU A 130 13.38 16.27 4.46
C GLU A 130 12.54 15.03 4.83
N ILE A 131 11.26 15.23 5.11
CA ILE A 131 10.32 14.15 5.45
C ILE A 131 9.62 13.68 4.18
N LYS A 132 9.64 12.37 3.98
CA LYS A 132 8.83 11.69 2.97
C LYS A 132 7.78 10.82 3.65
N PHE A 133 6.63 10.71 3.00
CA PHE A 133 5.60 9.75 3.34
C PHE A 133 5.63 8.65 2.29
N VAL A 134 5.97 7.44 2.70
CA VAL A 134 5.95 6.24 1.83
C VAL A 134 4.71 5.41 2.15
N PHE A 135 3.95 5.07 1.12
CA PHE A 135 2.68 4.35 1.20
C PHE A 135 2.76 3.04 0.42
N GLY A 136 2.15 2.00 0.97
CA GLY A 136 1.87 0.77 0.25
C GLY A 136 1.15 -0.27 1.10
N GLU A 137 0.98 -1.45 0.53
CA GLU A 137 0.41 -2.61 1.22
C GLU A 137 1.30 -3.05 2.39
N ALA A 138 0.65 -3.55 3.44
CA ALA A 138 1.26 -4.09 4.65
C ALA A 138 0.95 -5.58 4.85
N GLY A 139 0.26 -6.20 3.89
CA GLY A 139 -0.19 -7.58 3.94
C GLY A 139 -1.65 -7.71 4.30
N VAL A 140 -2.01 -8.88 4.82
CA VAL A 140 -3.37 -9.19 5.28
C VAL A 140 -3.40 -9.36 6.80
N ASP A 141 -4.51 -9.00 7.44
CA ASP A 141 -4.74 -9.31 8.86
C ASP A 141 -5.14 -10.78 9.06
N PHE A 142 -5.32 -11.19 10.32
CA PHE A 142 -5.70 -12.56 10.68
C PHE A 142 -7.08 -12.99 10.15
N LYS A 143 -7.91 -12.04 9.71
CA LYS A 143 -9.22 -12.29 9.08
C LYS A 143 -9.13 -12.25 7.55
N GLY A 144 -7.95 -12.04 7.00
CA GLY A 144 -7.71 -11.94 5.56
C GLY A 144 -7.94 -10.55 4.97
N TYR A 145 -8.21 -9.53 5.77
CA TYR A 145 -8.45 -8.16 5.26
C TYR A 145 -7.14 -7.49 4.87
N LYS A 146 -7.13 -6.82 3.72
CA LYS A 146 -5.95 -6.08 3.24
C LYS A 146 -5.65 -4.92 4.20
N ARG A 147 -4.37 -4.76 4.51
CA ARG A 147 -3.85 -3.65 5.32
C ARG A 147 -2.94 -2.79 4.48
N PHE A 148 -3.04 -1.49 4.66
CA PHE A 148 -2.12 -0.52 4.12
C PHE A 148 -1.31 0.13 5.24
N GLN A 149 -0.19 0.71 4.88
CA GLN A 149 0.66 1.46 5.80
C GLN A 149 1.11 2.77 5.16
N ILE A 150 1.23 3.79 6.00
CA ILE A 150 1.93 5.03 5.71
C ILE A 150 3.04 5.15 6.73
N ARG A 151 4.25 5.43 6.25
CA ARG A 151 5.43 5.64 7.09
C ARG A 151 5.99 7.02 6.79
N ALA A 152 6.18 7.82 7.83
CA ALA A 152 6.91 9.07 7.77
C ALA A 152 8.40 8.74 7.93
N VAL A 153 9.24 9.18 7.00
CA VAL A 153 10.66 8.83 6.95
C VAL A 153 11.52 10.05 6.76
N ARG A 154 12.68 10.08 7.41
CA ARG A 154 13.71 11.12 7.24
C ARG A 154 15.09 10.47 7.26
N ASN A 155 15.91 10.77 6.27
CA ASN A 155 17.31 10.33 6.20
C ASN A 155 17.53 8.83 6.42
N GLY A 156 16.64 7.99 5.87
CA GLY A 156 16.75 6.54 5.99
C GLY A 156 16.21 5.96 7.31
N VAL A 157 15.48 6.75 8.11
CA VAL A 157 14.92 6.33 9.41
C VAL A 157 13.41 6.56 9.41
N GLU A 158 12.66 5.58 9.93
CA GLU A 158 11.23 5.73 10.21
C GLU A 158 11.03 6.67 11.42
N ILE A 159 10.26 7.73 11.23
CA ILE A 159 9.84 8.66 12.29
C ILE A 159 8.61 8.10 12.99
N ASP A 160 7.60 7.70 12.19
CA ASP A 160 6.35 7.17 12.69
C ASP A 160 5.65 6.35 11.60
N LYS A 161 4.72 5.50 12.03
CA LYS A 161 3.98 4.58 11.16
C LYS A 161 2.54 4.49 11.60
N ILE A 162 1.64 4.49 10.62
CA ILE A 162 0.23 4.18 10.84
C ILE A 162 -0.24 3.12 9.85
N PHE A 163 -1.15 2.25 10.31
CA PHE A 163 -1.84 1.29 9.46
C PHE A 163 -3.23 1.81 9.14
N VAL A 164 -3.63 1.63 7.88
CA VAL A 164 -4.97 1.94 7.40
C VAL A 164 -5.63 0.64 7.01
N LYS A 165 -6.83 0.39 7.57
CA LYS A 165 -7.69 -0.70 7.14
C LYS A 165 -8.66 -0.19 6.08
N SER A 166 -8.65 -0.80 4.91
CA SER A 166 -9.59 -0.51 3.84
C SER A 166 -9.54 -1.62 2.79
N GLU A 167 -10.70 -1.99 2.25
CA GLU A 167 -10.80 -2.93 1.13
C GLU A 167 -10.70 -2.23 -0.23
N THR A 168 -10.99 -0.93 -0.26
CA THR A 168 -11.13 -0.11 -1.48
C THR A 168 -9.94 0.82 -1.72
N LEU A 169 -9.10 1.03 -0.71
CA LEU A 169 -7.95 1.92 -0.80
C LEU A 169 -6.96 1.43 -1.87
N ARG A 170 -6.55 2.37 -2.72
CA ARG A 170 -5.50 2.16 -3.71
C ARG A 170 -4.58 3.37 -3.72
N HIS A 171 -3.37 3.19 -4.22
CA HIS A 171 -2.32 4.22 -4.15
C HIS A 171 -2.69 5.52 -4.88
N GLU A 172 -3.55 5.46 -5.89
CA GLU A 172 -4.05 6.61 -6.64
C GLU A 172 -4.87 7.57 -5.76
N LEU A 173 -5.64 7.02 -4.81
CA LEU A 173 -6.52 7.77 -3.92
C LEU A 173 -5.77 8.49 -2.79
N VAL A 174 -4.57 8.03 -2.45
CA VAL A 174 -3.75 8.63 -1.39
C VAL A 174 -3.10 9.90 -1.91
N SER A 175 -3.36 11.08 -1.34
CA SER A 175 -2.74 12.33 -1.81
C SER A 175 -2.33 13.21 -0.65
N LEU A 176 -1.28 14.01 -0.85
CA LEU A 176 -0.90 15.05 0.11
C LEU A 176 -1.67 16.31 -0.23
N MET A 177 -2.35 16.89 0.75
CA MET A 177 -3.07 18.15 0.59
C MET A 177 -2.11 19.25 0.15
N ASP A 178 -2.49 19.97 -0.91
CA ASP A 178 -1.66 21.03 -1.46
C ASP A 178 -1.46 22.16 -0.45
N LYS A 179 -0.27 22.77 -0.47
CA LYS A 179 0.11 23.85 0.45
C LYS A 179 -0.86 25.04 0.43
N LYS A 180 -1.47 25.31 -0.73
CA LYS A 180 -2.44 26.41 -0.90
C LYS A 180 -3.75 26.15 -0.15
N ASP A 181 -4.15 24.88 -0.09
CA ASP A 181 -5.41 24.44 0.53
C ASP A 181 -5.21 24.06 2.00
N ASN A 182 -3.98 23.72 2.37
CA ASN A 182 -3.62 23.33 3.72
C ASN A 182 -3.43 24.53 4.66
N LYS A 183 -4.51 24.89 5.36
CA LYS A 183 -4.51 25.95 6.38
C LYS A 183 -4.11 25.47 7.77
N TYR A 184 -3.77 24.19 7.96
CA TYR A 184 -3.63 23.58 9.29
C TYR A 184 -2.23 23.70 9.88
N GLY A 185 -1.24 24.14 9.10
CA GLY A 185 0.16 24.27 9.54
C GLY A 185 0.84 22.92 9.83
N THR A 186 0.29 21.84 9.27
CA THR A 186 0.73 20.45 9.47
C THR A 186 0.43 19.68 8.19
N ASP A 187 1.16 18.62 7.87
CA ASP A 187 0.85 17.83 6.67
C ASP A 187 -0.45 17.03 6.86
N VAL A 188 -1.30 17.05 5.83
CA VAL A 188 -2.55 16.28 5.79
C VAL A 188 -2.55 15.42 4.54
N ILE A 189 -2.65 14.10 4.73
CA ILE A 189 -2.72 13.11 3.67
C ILE A 189 -4.17 12.66 3.56
N ASN A 190 -4.78 12.87 2.41
CA ASN A 190 -6.09 12.37 2.06
C ASN A 190 -5.96 10.90 1.67
N LEU A 191 -6.88 10.06 2.15
CA LEU A 191 -6.98 8.66 1.74
C LEU A 191 -8.05 8.43 0.67
N CYS A 192 -8.59 9.52 0.12
CA CYS A 192 -9.68 9.51 -0.83
C CYS A 192 -9.55 10.73 -1.76
N GLN A 193 -9.98 10.60 -3.01
CA GLN A 193 -9.88 11.66 -4.01
C GLN A 193 -11.21 12.42 -4.10
N ASP A 194 -11.19 13.74 -3.94
CA ASP A 194 -12.39 14.60 -3.93
C ASP A 194 -13.11 14.72 -5.29
N ASN A 195 -12.62 14.06 -6.36
CA ASN A 195 -13.13 14.20 -7.73
C ASN A 195 -14.16 13.11 -8.11
N GLY A 196 -15.20 12.95 -7.28
CA GLY A 196 -16.47 12.33 -7.69
C GLY A 196 -16.57 10.80 -7.76
N ASP A 197 -15.51 10.07 -8.11
CA ASP A 197 -15.65 8.64 -8.47
C ASP A 197 -14.91 7.66 -7.53
N GLY A 198 -14.27 8.15 -6.46
CA GLY A 198 -13.39 7.32 -5.60
C GLY A 198 -13.82 7.19 -4.14
N CYS A 199 -14.76 8.01 -3.69
CA CYS A 199 -15.29 8.01 -2.33
C CYS A 199 -16.78 7.80 -2.45
N ASP A 200 -17.22 6.54 -2.55
CA ASP A 200 -18.64 6.26 -2.54
C ASP A 200 -19.24 6.86 -1.26
N VAL A 201 -20.47 7.35 -1.36
CA VAL A 201 -21.17 8.17 -0.33
C VAL A 201 -21.27 7.47 1.05
N GLY A 202 -20.91 6.18 1.14
CA GLY A 202 -20.80 5.40 2.37
C GLY A 202 -19.41 5.31 3.03
N ASP A 203 -18.32 5.63 2.33
CA ASP A 203 -16.96 5.63 2.89
C ASP A 203 -16.67 7.00 3.51
N SER A 204 -16.72 7.08 4.83
CA SER A 204 -16.41 8.31 5.56
C SER A 204 -15.02 8.82 5.16
N LYS A 205 -14.92 10.08 4.69
CA LYS A 205 -13.64 10.72 4.38
C LYS A 205 -12.66 10.49 5.53
N SER A 206 -11.51 9.92 5.21
CA SER A 206 -10.45 9.66 6.18
C SER A 206 -9.19 10.39 5.79
N PHE A 207 -8.59 11.04 6.78
CA PHE A 207 -7.37 11.81 6.67
C PHE A 207 -6.31 11.22 7.59
N ILE A 208 -5.05 11.39 7.22
CA ILE A 208 -3.90 11.14 8.07
C ILE A 208 -3.19 12.47 8.27
N VAL A 209 -3.12 12.91 9.52
CA VAL A 209 -2.46 14.14 9.92
C VAL A 209 -1.07 13.77 10.42
N PHE A 210 -0.05 14.46 9.92
CA PHE A 210 1.30 14.34 10.45
C PHE A 210 1.66 15.61 11.20
N LYS A 211 1.66 15.53 12.53
CA LYS A 211 1.92 16.64 13.46
C LYS A 211 2.85 16.17 14.57
N ASP A 212 3.81 17.01 14.96
CA ASP A 212 4.73 16.71 16.08
C ASP A 212 5.43 15.34 15.94
N ASN A 213 5.85 15.02 14.70
CA ASN A 213 6.44 13.72 14.34
C ASN A 213 5.51 12.50 14.56
N LYS A 214 4.19 12.68 14.58
CA LYS A 214 3.19 11.63 14.74
C LYS A 214 2.16 11.62 13.63
N LEU A 215 1.85 10.43 13.13
CA LEU A 215 0.78 10.14 12.19
C LEU A 215 -0.48 9.80 12.97
N MET A 216 -1.58 10.50 12.68
CA MET A 216 -2.86 10.33 13.35
C MET A 216 -3.97 10.24 12.32
N GLN A 217 -4.83 9.23 12.44
CA GLN A 217 -6.01 9.10 11.58
C GLN A 217 -7.19 9.88 12.16
N THR A 218 -7.89 10.61 11.30
CA THR A 218 -9.11 11.35 11.66
C THR A 218 -10.10 11.35 10.50
N THR A 219 -11.38 11.46 10.81
CA THR A 219 -12.46 11.66 9.82
C THR A 219 -12.85 13.13 9.65
N THR A 220 -12.29 14.02 10.48
CA THR A 220 -12.56 15.46 10.45
C THR A 220 -11.29 16.27 10.70
N LEU A 221 -11.17 17.40 10.01
CA LEU A 221 -10.07 18.36 10.17
C LEU A 221 -10.47 19.57 11.03
N ILE A 222 -11.73 19.68 11.46
CA ILE A 222 -12.25 20.82 12.25
C ILE A 222 -11.46 20.98 13.57
N ALA A 223 -11.03 19.87 14.17
CA ALA A 223 -10.23 19.91 15.40
C ALA A 223 -8.86 20.60 15.20
N LEU A 224 -8.33 20.63 13.97
CA LEU A 224 -7.08 21.32 13.65
C LEU A 224 -7.28 22.84 13.47
N GLU A 225 -8.50 23.28 13.13
CA GLU A 225 -8.82 24.71 12.94
C GLU A 225 -8.87 25.45 14.27
N LYS A 226 -9.48 24.83 15.30
CA LYS A 226 -9.66 25.44 16.62
C LYS A 226 -8.33 25.75 17.34
N VAL A 227 -7.28 24.95 17.10
CA VAL A 227 -5.96 25.12 17.74
C VAL A 227 -5.25 26.41 17.29
N LYS A 228 -5.60 26.97 16.12
CA LYS A 228 -5.06 28.27 15.68
C LYS A 228 -5.71 29.44 16.39
N THR A 229 -7.03 29.38 16.62
CA THR A 229 -7.80 30.49 17.20
C THR A 229 -7.39 30.74 18.65
N ASP A 230 -7.10 29.70 19.42
CA ASP A 230 -6.71 29.86 20.83
C ASP A 230 -5.34 30.53 21.01
N LYS A 231 -4.44 30.46 20.02
CA LYS A 231 -3.13 31.15 20.09
C LYS A 231 -3.22 32.65 19.78
N GLU A 232 -4.25 33.11 19.08
CA GLU A 232 -4.42 34.54 18.76
C GLU A 232 -5.09 35.33 19.90
N PHE A 233 -5.77 34.67 20.83
CA PHE A 233 -6.41 35.34 21.98
C PHE A 233 -5.47 35.60 23.18
N TYR A 234 -4.30 34.97 23.26
CA TYR A 234 -3.32 35.24 24.33
C TYR A 234 -2.41 36.45 24.07
N ALA A 235 -2.48 37.06 22.88
CA ALA A 235 -1.65 38.21 22.51
C ALA A 235 -2.35 39.57 22.74
N PHE A 236 -3.56 39.62 23.32
CA PHE A 236 -4.34 40.87 23.47
C PHE A 236 -4.72 41.25 24.91
N SER A 237 -4.12 40.69 25.96
CA SER A 237 -4.49 41.03 27.34
C SER A 237 -3.33 41.35 28.29
N CYS A 238 -2.26 41.97 27.79
CA CYS A 238 -1.22 42.52 28.66
C CYS A 238 -0.74 43.88 28.12
N GLU A 239 -1.62 44.88 28.10
CA GLU A 239 -1.21 46.29 28.06
C GLU A 239 -2.43 47.14 28.41
N PHE A 240 -2.75 47.27 29.70
CA PHE A 240 -3.38 48.44 30.32
C PHE A 240 -3.39 48.23 31.82
N GLU A 241 -2.47 48.92 32.50
CA GLU A 241 -2.60 49.55 33.83
C GLU A 241 -1.21 49.65 34.44
N ASN A 242 -0.63 50.85 34.37
CA ASN A 242 0.02 51.48 35.52
C ASN A 242 -0.01 53.00 35.28
N GLU A 243 -0.76 53.66 36.15
CA GLU A 243 -0.75 55.10 36.41
C GLU A 243 0.63 55.61 36.83
#